data_AF-A0A7V9SVW4-F1
#
_entry.id   AF-A0A7V9SVW4-F1
#
_cell.length_a   1.000
_cell.length_b   1.000
_cell.length_c   1.000
_cell.angle_alpha   90.00
_cell.angle_beta   90.00
_cell.angle_gamma   90.00
#
_symmetry.space_group_name_H-M   'P 1'
#
loop_
_entity.id
_entity.type
_entity.pdbx_description
1 polymer ?
#
loop_
_entity_poly.entity_id
_entity_poly.type
_entity_poly.pdbx_seq_one_letter_code
_entity_poly.pdbx_strand_id
1 'polypeptide(L)'
;VVLLPRDPDESARRLRATLGERFGVAPAVVVSDSFGRAWRQGTTDVAIGVAGFSPLLDLRGTTDARGRALESTIIAVADELAGAAELAFGKARGVPAARIRGARLPAGAGSARDLVMPPERDLFP
;
A
#
# COMPACT_ATOMS: atom_id res chain seq x y z
N VAL A 1 14.90 18.00 -9.63
CA VAL A 1 13.66 17.57 -8.94
C VAL A 1 13.22 16.25 -9.56
N VAL A 2 12.64 15.33 -8.78
CA VAL A 2 12.04 14.08 -9.29
C VAL A 2 10.53 14.21 -9.09
N LEU A 3 9.76 14.01 -10.16
CA LEU A 3 8.31 14.07 -10.11
C LEU A 3 7.74 12.69 -9.77
N LEU A 4 6.55 12.67 -9.16
CA LEU A 4 5.80 11.43 -9.00
C LEU A 4 5.47 10.81 -10.37
N PRO A 5 5.34 9.47 -10.45
CA PRO A 5 4.84 8.82 -11.65
C PRO A 5 3.46 9.39 -12.04
N ARG A 6 3.20 9.53 -13.34
CA ARG A 6 1.88 9.97 -13.85
C ARG A 6 0.76 9.02 -13.42
N ASP A 7 1.07 7.72 -13.42
CA ASP A 7 0.19 6.67 -12.93
C ASP A 7 1.04 5.61 -12.19
N PRO A 8 1.13 5.69 -10.85
CA PRO A 8 1.91 4.74 -10.07
C PRO A 8 1.27 3.34 -10.02
N ASP A 9 -0.05 3.22 -10.13
CA ASP A 9 -0.74 1.91 -10.20
C ASP A 9 -0.38 1.20 -11.52
N GLU A 10 -0.36 1.93 -12.63
CA GLU A 10 0.11 1.37 -13.91
C GLU A 10 1.59 0.98 -13.86
N SER A 11 2.41 1.77 -13.17
CA SER A 11 3.82 1.43 -12.93
C SER A 11 3.94 0.12 -12.15
N ALA A 12 3.11 -0.07 -11.11
CA ALA A 12 3.04 -1.32 -10.34
C ALA A 12 2.57 -2.51 -11.18
N ARG A 13 1.53 -2.34 -12.00
CA ARG A 13 1.01 -3.37 -12.90
C ARG A 13 2.05 -3.82 -13.92
N ARG A 14 2.75 -2.88 -14.55
CA ARG A 14 3.84 -3.17 -15.49
C ARG A 14 4.99 -3.91 -14.84
N LEU A 15 5.40 -3.51 -13.64
CA LEU A 15 6.46 -4.20 -12.91
C LEU A 15 6.03 -5.64 -12.59
N ARG A 16 4.81 -5.83 -12.10
CA ARG A 16 4.24 -7.16 -11.82
C ARG A 16 4.20 -8.04 -13.08
N ALA A 17 3.73 -7.51 -14.21
CA ALA A 17 3.67 -8.24 -15.48
C ALA A 17 5.07 -8.66 -15.94
N THR A 18 6.01 -7.72 -15.96
CA THR A 18 7.42 -7.97 -16.33
C THR A 18 8.06 -9.05 -15.45
N LEU A 19 7.81 -9.01 -14.13
CA LEU A 19 8.31 -10.05 -13.21
C LEU A 19 7.68 -11.41 -13.51
N GLY A 20 6.39 -11.44 -13.84
CA GLY A 20 5.68 -12.64 -14.27
C GLY A 20 6.27 -13.25 -15.54
N GLU A 21 6.48 -12.44 -16.57
CA GLU A 21 7.06 -12.85 -17.85
C GLU A 21 8.50 -13.37 -17.68
N ARG A 22 9.30 -12.68 -16.87
CA ARG A 22 10.74 -12.99 -16.73
C ARG A 22 11.04 -14.14 -15.79
N PHE A 23 10.24 -14.32 -14.74
CA PHE A 23 10.55 -15.25 -13.64
C PHE A 23 9.44 -16.28 -13.38
N GLY A 24 8.34 -16.26 -14.15
CA GLY A 24 7.20 -17.15 -13.96
C GLY A 24 6.37 -16.86 -12.70
N VAL A 25 6.66 -15.76 -12.00
CA VAL A 25 5.97 -15.35 -10.77
C VAL A 25 5.58 -13.88 -10.85
N ALA A 26 4.30 -13.59 -10.62
CA ALA A 26 3.74 -12.24 -10.66
C ALA A 26 3.34 -11.79 -9.24
N PRO A 27 4.32 -11.41 -8.38
CA PRO A 27 4.04 -11.01 -7.01
C PRO A 27 3.15 -9.77 -6.97
N ALA A 28 2.48 -9.55 -5.84
CA ALA A 28 1.90 -8.25 -5.55
C ALA A 28 3.02 -7.18 -5.52
N VAL A 29 2.71 -5.98 -6.00
CA VAL A 29 3.65 -4.87 -6.08
C VAL A 29 3.03 -3.66 -5.38
N VAL A 30 3.84 -2.98 -4.57
CA VAL A 30 3.54 -1.68 -3.99
C VAL A 30 4.64 -0.73 -4.44
N VAL A 31 4.26 0.43 -4.96
CA VAL A 31 5.13 1.58 -5.19
C VAL A 31 4.91 2.52 -4.01
N SER A 32 5.97 2.81 -3.25
CA SER A 32 5.91 3.69 -2.09
C SER A 32 6.60 5.03 -2.32
N ASP A 33 6.23 6.03 -1.54
CA ASP A 33 6.98 7.27 -1.38
C ASP A 33 6.92 7.77 0.07
N SER A 34 7.85 8.66 0.40
CA SER A 34 8.02 9.23 1.74
C SER A 34 6.95 10.28 1.99
N PHE A 35 6.20 10.14 3.08
CA PHE A 35 5.12 11.04 3.44
C PHE A 35 5.22 11.51 4.89
N GLY A 36 4.89 12.77 5.13
CA GLY A 36 4.63 13.30 6.47
C GLY A 36 3.21 12.95 6.91
N ARG A 37 2.85 13.16 8.18
CA ARG A 37 1.47 12.91 8.62
C ARG A 37 1.11 13.81 9.79
N ALA A 38 -0.17 14.14 9.90
CA ALA A 38 -0.67 15.10 10.88
C ALA A 38 -0.23 14.73 12.30
N TRP A 39 0.16 15.77 13.06
CA TRP A 39 0.51 15.71 14.48
C TRP A 39 1.70 14.81 14.86
N ARG A 40 2.57 14.44 13.90
CA ARG A 40 3.75 13.62 14.16
C ARG A 40 5.00 14.18 13.48
N GLN A 41 6.13 14.08 14.18
CA GLN A 41 7.44 14.41 13.63
C GLN A 41 8.02 13.22 12.86
N GLY A 42 8.67 13.50 11.73
CA GLY A 42 9.29 12.50 10.87
C GLY A 42 8.40 12.03 9.72
N THR A 43 9.00 11.29 8.80
CA THR A 43 8.33 10.71 7.62
C THR A 43 8.17 9.20 7.77
N THR A 44 7.23 8.63 7.04
CA THR A 44 7.07 7.18 6.84
C THR A 44 6.66 6.93 5.39
N ASP A 45 6.81 5.71 4.89
CA ASP A 45 6.36 5.39 3.54
C ASP A 45 4.89 5.06 3.50
N VAL A 46 4.23 5.55 2.46
CA VAL A 46 2.85 5.22 2.10
C VAL A 46 2.83 4.65 0.69
N ALA A 47 1.80 3.88 0.38
CA ALA A 47 1.58 3.36 -0.97
C ALA A 47 1.02 4.46 -1.87
N ILE A 48 1.71 4.72 -2.99
CA ILE A 48 1.22 5.61 -4.05
C ILE A 48 0.74 4.84 -5.27
N GLY A 49 1.08 3.54 -5.38
CA GLY A 49 0.62 2.63 -6.43
C GLY A 49 0.59 1.18 -5.95
N VAL A 50 -0.38 0.39 -6.41
CA VAL A 50 -0.53 -1.03 -6.03
C VAL A 50 -0.93 -1.90 -7.22
N ALA A 51 -0.53 -3.18 -7.17
CA ALA A 51 -0.98 -4.18 -8.13
C ALA A 51 -1.03 -5.59 -7.51
N GLY A 52 -2.07 -6.36 -7.86
CA GLY A 52 -2.19 -7.77 -7.52
C GLY A 52 -2.85 -8.09 -6.18
N PHE A 53 -3.46 -7.10 -5.51
CA PHE A 53 -4.25 -7.27 -4.30
C PHE A 53 -5.18 -6.05 -4.08
N SER A 54 -6.11 -6.14 -3.11
CA SER A 54 -6.84 -4.95 -2.62
C SER A 54 -6.03 -4.23 -1.55
N PRO A 55 -5.80 -2.91 -1.66
CA PRO A 55 -4.95 -2.16 -0.73
C PRO A 55 -5.58 -1.98 0.65
N LEU A 56 -6.91 -2.11 0.73
CA LEU A 56 -7.69 -2.06 1.96
C LEU A 56 -8.16 -3.46 2.33
N LEU A 57 -8.08 -3.76 3.63
CA LEU A 57 -8.81 -4.86 4.26
C LEU A 57 -10.01 -4.28 5.01
N ASP A 58 -11.19 -4.45 4.44
CA ASP A 58 -12.45 -4.03 5.07
C ASP A 58 -12.95 -5.11 6.03
N LEU A 59 -12.94 -4.83 7.32
CA LEU A 59 -13.42 -5.73 8.36
C LEU A 59 -14.82 -5.33 8.85
N ARG A 60 -15.46 -4.33 8.25
CA ARG A 60 -16.80 -3.89 8.66
C ARG A 60 -17.81 -5.02 8.46
N GLY A 61 -18.68 -5.22 9.44
CA GLY A 61 -19.66 -6.30 9.46
C GLY A 61 -19.09 -7.67 9.84
N THR A 62 -17.77 -7.79 10.07
CA THR A 62 -17.16 -8.99 10.66
C THR A 62 -17.18 -8.92 12.19
N THR A 63 -16.77 -10.00 12.86
CA THR A 63 -16.69 -10.06 14.32
C THR A 63 -15.26 -10.16 14.83
N ASP A 64 -14.97 -9.48 15.94
CA ASP A 64 -13.70 -9.61 16.64
C ASP A 64 -13.57 -10.96 17.39
N ALA A 65 -12.44 -11.17 18.06
CA ALA A 65 -12.16 -12.39 18.83
C ALA A 65 -13.12 -12.64 20.02
N ARG A 66 -13.93 -11.66 20.40
CA ARG A 66 -14.95 -11.75 21.46
C ARG A 66 -16.37 -11.78 20.89
N GLY A 67 -16.53 -11.92 19.57
CA GLY A 67 -17.82 -11.96 18.90
C GLY A 67 -18.50 -10.59 18.75
N ARG A 68 -17.80 -9.47 18.98
CA ARG A 68 -18.36 -8.12 18.80
C ARG A 68 -18.22 -7.70 17.35
N ALA A 69 -19.26 -7.09 16.79
CA ALA A 69 -19.24 -6.57 15.42
C ALA A 69 -18.21 -5.44 15.29
N LEU A 70 -17.45 -5.45 14.19
CA LEU A 70 -16.58 -4.37 13.77
C LEU A 70 -17.38 -3.44 12.84
N GLU A 71 -17.58 -2.18 13.25
CA GLU A 71 -18.46 -1.25 12.49
C GLU A 71 -17.68 -0.33 11.54
N SER A 72 -16.45 0.04 11.88
CA SER A 72 -15.67 1.08 11.18
C SER A 72 -14.26 0.64 10.80
N THR A 73 -13.89 -0.62 11.04
CA THR A 73 -12.52 -1.09 10.90
C THR A 73 -12.19 -1.38 9.44
N ILE A 74 -11.36 -0.52 8.85
CA ILE A 74 -10.71 -0.73 7.55
C ILE A 74 -9.21 -0.57 7.77
N ILE A 75 -8.41 -1.53 7.31
CA ILE A 75 -6.95 -1.50 7.46
C ILE A 75 -6.32 -1.16 6.11
N ALA A 76 -5.45 -0.15 6.11
CA ALA A 76 -4.64 0.24 4.95
C ALA A 76 -3.42 -0.69 4.81
N VAL A 77 -3.66 -1.93 4.41
CA VAL A 77 -2.63 -2.98 4.28
C VAL A 77 -1.48 -2.54 3.38
N ALA A 78 -1.76 -1.82 2.30
CA ALA A 78 -0.73 -1.31 1.40
C ALA A 78 0.23 -0.31 2.08
N ASP A 79 -0.27 0.57 2.94
CA ASP A 79 0.54 1.53 3.70
C ASP A 79 1.34 0.84 4.80
N GLU A 80 0.78 -0.16 5.47
CA GLU A 80 1.52 -0.98 6.44
C GLU A 80 2.73 -1.67 5.79
N LEU A 81 2.55 -2.21 4.58
CA LEU A 81 3.62 -2.85 3.81
C LEU A 81 4.67 -1.81 3.36
N ALA A 82 4.24 -0.64 2.89
CA ALA A 82 5.13 0.44 2.47
C ALA A 82 6.01 0.92 3.63
N GLY A 83 5.39 1.23 4.78
CA GLY A 83 6.10 1.64 5.98
C GLY A 83 7.06 0.56 6.51
N ALA A 84 6.66 -0.71 6.47
CA ALA A 84 7.53 -1.81 6.89
C ALA A 84 8.71 -2.04 5.93
N ALA A 85 8.50 -1.89 4.62
CA ALA A 85 9.53 -2.07 3.60
C ALA A 85 10.65 -1.04 3.75
N GLU A 86 10.30 0.22 4.06
CA GLU A 86 11.24 1.33 4.24
C GLU A 86 12.30 1.01 5.30
N LEU A 87 11.91 0.38 6.41
CA LEU A 87 12.83 -0.03 7.48
C LEU A 87 13.92 -1.00 6.98
N ALA A 88 13.64 -1.77 5.92
CA ALA A 88 14.57 -2.75 5.38
C ALA A 88 15.55 -2.12 4.37
N PHE A 89 15.04 -1.36 3.39
CA PHE A 89 15.89 -0.81 2.33
C PHE A 89 16.53 0.53 2.70
N GLY A 90 15.90 1.32 3.58
CA GLY A 90 16.40 2.58 4.13
C GLY A 90 16.52 3.72 3.11
N LYS A 91 16.38 4.97 3.58
CA LYS A 91 16.31 6.16 2.70
C LYS A 91 17.57 6.48 1.88
N ALA A 92 18.75 6.21 2.42
CA ALA A 92 20.02 6.72 1.86
C ALA A 92 20.97 5.62 1.38
N ARG A 93 20.52 4.36 1.36
CA ARG A 93 21.39 3.20 1.12
C ARG A 93 21.52 2.81 -0.35
N GLY A 94 20.81 3.51 -1.24
CA GLY A 94 20.77 3.15 -2.67
C GLY A 94 20.09 1.81 -2.95
N VAL A 95 19.25 1.33 -2.02
CA VAL A 95 18.48 0.09 -2.18
C VAL A 95 17.03 0.47 -2.52
N PRO A 96 16.55 0.24 -3.75
CA PRO A 96 15.28 0.80 -4.22
C PRO A 96 14.06 -0.11 -3.97
N ALA A 97 14.25 -1.30 -3.41
CA ALA A 97 13.18 -2.27 -3.23
C ALA A 97 13.46 -3.23 -2.07
N ALA A 98 12.39 -3.72 -1.45
CA ALA A 98 12.41 -4.84 -0.51
C ALA A 98 11.39 -5.91 -0.92
N ARG A 99 11.62 -7.15 -0.48
CA ARG A 99 10.70 -8.27 -0.66
C ARG A 99 10.09 -8.66 0.67
N ILE A 100 8.77 -8.54 0.77
CA ILE A 100 8.00 -9.02 1.92
C ILE A 100 7.47 -10.42 1.60
N ARG A 101 7.55 -11.34 2.57
CA ARG A 101 7.04 -12.71 2.47
C ARG A 101 6.14 -13.02 3.66
N GLY A 102 5.13 -13.86 3.45
CA GLY A 102 4.20 -14.29 4.51
C GLY A 102 3.04 -13.33 4.81
N ALA A 103 2.94 -12.21 4.08
CA ALA A 103 1.81 -11.30 4.19
C ALA A 103 0.54 -11.96 3.62
N ARG A 104 -0.57 -11.87 4.37
CA ARG A 104 -1.89 -12.28 3.91
C ARG A 104 -2.57 -11.08 3.27
N LEU A 105 -2.54 -11.03 1.95
CA LEU A 105 -3.09 -9.90 1.20
C LEU A 105 -4.58 -10.11 0.91
N PRO A 106 -5.42 -9.07 1.06
CA PRO A 106 -6.81 -9.11 0.62
C PRO A 106 -6.88 -9.43 -0.89
N ALA A 107 -7.69 -10.41 -1.25
CA ALA A 107 -7.92 -10.75 -2.65
C ALA A 107 -8.65 -9.62 -3.37
N GLY A 108 -8.31 -9.38 -4.64
CA GLY A 108 -8.92 -8.36 -5.46
C GLY A 108 -7.91 -7.63 -6.35
N ALA A 109 -8.41 -6.69 -7.14
CA ALA A 109 -7.62 -5.79 -7.96
C ALA A 109 -7.99 -4.34 -7.60
N GLY A 110 -7.36 -3.83 -6.53
CA GLY A 110 -7.56 -2.44 -6.11
C GLY A 110 -6.52 -1.48 -6.69
N SER A 111 -6.64 -0.21 -6.30
CA SER A 111 -5.82 0.92 -6.74
C SER A 111 -5.38 1.73 -5.53
N ALA A 112 -4.21 2.37 -5.56
CA ALA A 112 -3.81 3.27 -4.47
C ALA A 112 -4.79 4.43 -4.28
N ARG A 113 -5.62 4.74 -5.27
CA ARG A 113 -6.73 5.70 -5.15
C ARG A 113 -7.77 5.28 -4.12
N ASP A 114 -7.93 3.98 -3.87
CA ASP A 114 -8.85 3.46 -2.85
C ASP A 114 -8.40 3.84 -1.43
N LEU A 115 -7.10 4.12 -1.24
CA LEU A 115 -6.55 4.60 0.04
C LEU A 115 -6.87 6.08 0.29
N VAL A 116 -7.10 6.85 -0.77
CA VAL A 116 -7.37 8.28 -0.67
C VAL A 116 -8.78 8.47 -0.11
N MET A 117 -8.88 9.26 0.96
CA MET A 117 -10.18 9.59 1.52
C MET A 117 -11.02 10.31 0.47
N PRO A 118 -12.24 9.88 0.20
CA PRO A 118 -13.08 10.54 -0.79
C PRO A 118 -13.46 11.93 -0.28
N PRO A 119 -13.60 12.94 -1.16
CA PRO A 119 -13.75 14.34 -0.77
C PRO A 119 -14.93 14.61 0.18
N GLU A 120 -16.01 13.82 0.07
CA GLU A 120 -17.21 13.98 0.90
C GLU A 120 -16.97 13.58 2.37
N ARG A 121 -15.86 12.88 2.64
CA ARG A 121 -15.45 12.43 3.98
C ARG A 121 -14.22 13.18 4.48
N ASP A 122 -13.59 14.01 3.67
CA ASP A 122 -12.39 14.74 4.04
C ASP A 122 -12.76 15.98 4.86
N LEU A 123 -12.35 15.98 6.14
CA LEU A 123 -12.56 17.09 7.06
C LEU A 123 -11.40 18.10 7.04
N PHE A 124 -10.36 17.85 6.23
CA PHE A 124 -9.15 18.66 6.11
C PHE A 124 -8.89 19.07 4.64
N PRO A 125 -9.81 19.84 4.02
CA PRO A 125 -9.70 20.26 2.62
C PRO A 125 -8.51 21.21 2.34
#